data_AF-A0A9X9LXG4-F1
#
_entry.id   AF-A0A9X9LXG4-F1
#
_cell.length_a   1.000
_cell.length_b   1.000
_cell.length_c   1.000
_cell.angle_alpha   90.00
_cell.angle_beta   90.00
_cell.angle_gamma   90.00
#
_symmetry.space_group_name_H-M   'P 1'
#
loop_
_entity.id
_entity.type
_entity.pdbx_description
1 polymer ?
#
loop_
_entity_poly.entity_id
_entity_poly.type
_entity_poly.pdbx_seq_one_letter_code
_entity_poly.pdbx_strand_id
1 'polypeptide(L)'
;MADRFSRFNEDRDFQGNHFDQYEEGHLEIEQASLDKPIESDNIGHRLLQKHGWKLGQGLGKSLQGRTDPIPIVVKYDVMGMGRMEMELDYAEDATERRRVLEVEKEDTEELRQKYKVLE
;
A
#
# COMPACT_ATOMS: atom_id res chain seq x y z
N MET A 1 6.22 8.99 -24.56
CA MET A 1 6.20 9.48 -23.16
C MET A 1 5.53 8.44 -22.25
N ALA A 2 4.37 7.91 -22.65
CA ALA A 2 3.65 6.84 -21.94
C ALA A 2 4.46 5.54 -21.74
N ASP A 3 5.20 5.08 -22.76
CA ASP A 3 5.93 3.79 -22.69
C ASP A 3 7.01 3.70 -21.59
N ARG A 4 7.54 4.84 -21.11
CA ARG A 4 8.52 4.84 -20.01
C ARG A 4 7.87 4.64 -18.65
N PHE A 5 6.59 4.98 -18.50
CA PHE A 5 5.85 4.81 -17.25
C PHE A 5 5.15 3.45 -17.19
N SER A 6 4.85 2.83 -18.33
CA SER A 6 4.28 1.47 -18.39
C SER A 6 5.14 0.43 -17.67
N ARG A 7 6.47 0.54 -17.74
CA ARG A 7 7.42 -0.41 -17.12
C ARG A 7 7.36 -0.46 -15.58
N PHE A 8 6.80 0.57 -14.94
CA PHE A 8 6.65 0.63 -13.48
C PHE A 8 5.31 0.08 -12.98
N ASN A 9 4.32 -0.05 -13.86
CA ASN A 9 2.98 -0.58 -13.57
C ASN A 9 2.73 -1.95 -14.24
N GLU A 10 3.76 -2.58 -14.81
CA GLU A 10 3.67 -3.98 -15.22
C GLU A 10 3.59 -4.84 -13.96
N ASP A 11 2.62 -5.77 -13.92
CA ASP A 11 2.60 -6.89 -12.98
C ASP A 11 3.85 -7.74 -13.25
N ARG A 12 4.97 -7.31 -12.68
CA ARG A 12 6.18 -8.11 -12.63
C ARG A 12 5.85 -9.26 -11.70
N ASP A 13 5.75 -10.45 -12.25
CA ASP A 13 5.81 -11.68 -11.46
C ASP A 13 7.13 -11.62 -10.68
N PHE A 14 7.07 -11.13 -9.44
CA PHE A 14 8.17 -11.26 -8.50
C PHE A 14 8.19 -12.73 -8.12
N GLN A 15 8.70 -13.57 -9.04
CA GLN A 15 9.44 -14.76 -8.69
C GLN A 15 10.68 -14.24 -7.96
N GLY A 16 10.49 -13.70 -6.76
CA GLY A 16 11.55 -13.61 -5.79
C GLY A 16 12.08 -15.02 -5.73
N ASN A 17 13.33 -15.20 -6.16
CA ASN A 17 14.04 -16.45 -5.93
C ASN A 17 13.69 -16.85 -4.50
N HIS A 18 12.94 -17.93 -4.38
CA HIS A 18 12.51 -18.50 -3.13
C HIS A 18 13.77 -19.05 -2.46
N PHE A 19 14.58 -18.13 -1.93
CA PHE A 19 15.90 -18.41 -1.38
C PHE A 19 15.81 -19.28 -0.12
N ASP A 20 14.60 -19.49 0.39
CA ASP A 20 14.28 -20.39 1.50
C ASP A 20 13.45 -21.60 1.05
N GLN A 21 13.77 -22.22 -0.11
CA GLN A 21 13.21 -23.54 -0.44
C GLN A 21 13.96 -24.61 0.35
N TYR A 22 13.74 -24.63 1.67
CA TYR A 22 14.10 -25.79 2.48
C TYR A 22 13.17 -26.95 2.10
N GLU A 23 13.79 -28.09 1.83
CA GLU A 23 13.21 -29.30 1.25
C GLU A 23 11.90 -29.74 1.93
N GLU A 24 10.84 -29.81 1.12
CA GLU A 24 9.83 -30.87 1.03
C GLU A 24 9.65 -31.77 2.25
N GLY A 25 9.18 -31.17 3.34
CA GLY A 25 8.76 -31.85 4.56
C GLY A 25 7.69 -31.03 5.28
N HIS A 26 6.83 -30.34 4.52
CA HIS A 26 5.74 -29.50 5.04
C HIS A 26 4.77 -30.36 5.87
N LEU A 27 5.10 -30.53 7.15
CA LEU A 27 4.08 -30.57 8.17
C LEU A 27 3.19 -29.35 7.93
N GLU A 28 1.89 -29.54 7.79
CA GLU A 28 0.89 -28.46 7.79
C GLU A 28 0.91 -27.81 9.18
N ILE A 29 1.96 -27.05 9.46
CA ILE A 29 2.06 -26.25 10.66
C ILE A 29 1.16 -25.04 10.38
N GLU A 30 0.09 -24.95 11.14
CA GLU A 30 -0.80 -23.80 11.11
C GLU A 30 0.02 -22.53 11.35
N GLN A 31 0.06 -21.66 10.34
CA GLN A 31 0.76 -20.39 10.43
C GLN A 31 -0.03 -19.43 11.30
N ALA A 32 0.67 -18.65 12.14
CA ALA A 32 0.04 -17.62 12.94
C ALA A 32 -0.60 -16.55 12.03
N SER A 33 -1.87 -16.26 12.27
CA SER A 33 -2.61 -15.19 11.59
C SER A 33 -2.42 -13.85 12.32
N LEU A 34 -2.46 -12.74 11.58
CA LEU A 34 -2.54 -11.40 12.16
C LEU A 34 -3.96 -11.04 12.61
N ASP A 35 -4.97 -11.73 12.09
CA ASP A 35 -6.39 -11.41 12.26
C ASP A 35 -7.07 -12.28 13.32
N LYS A 36 -6.52 -13.47 13.58
CA LYS A 36 -7.09 -14.44 14.53
C LYS A 36 -6.23 -14.55 15.79
N PRO A 37 -6.83 -14.48 16.99
CA PRO A 37 -6.09 -14.71 18.22
C PRO A 37 -5.60 -16.15 18.32
N ILE A 38 -4.56 -16.38 19.11
CA ILE A 38 -4.04 -17.72 19.37
C ILE A 38 -5.06 -18.51 20.19
N GLU A 39 -5.44 -19.69 19.69
CA GLU A 39 -6.39 -20.58 20.34
C GLU A 39 -5.94 -21.07 21.72
N SER A 40 -6.91 -21.46 22.55
CA SER A 40 -6.65 -21.84 23.95
C SER A 40 -5.96 -23.19 24.13
N ASP A 41 -6.01 -24.07 23.12
CA ASP A 41 -5.32 -25.35 23.08
C ASP A 41 -3.82 -25.21 22.80
N ASN A 42 -3.43 -24.10 22.16
CA ASN A 42 -2.05 -23.76 21.86
C ASN A 42 -1.17 -23.75 23.12
N ILE A 43 0.00 -24.38 23.03
CA ILE A 43 0.94 -24.51 24.15
C ILE A 43 1.39 -23.13 24.66
N GLY A 44 1.66 -22.18 23.75
CA GLY A 44 2.06 -20.81 24.09
C GLY A 44 0.95 -20.05 24.82
N HIS A 45 -0.30 -20.19 24.37
CA HIS A 45 -1.45 -19.59 25.04
C HIS A 45 -1.57 -20.07 26.50
N ARG A 46 -1.48 -21.39 26.72
CA ARG A 46 -1.54 -21.98 28.06
C ARG A 46 -0.36 -21.57 28.95
N LEU A 47 0.84 -21.44 28.38
CA LEU A 47 2.02 -20.97 29.12
C LEU A 47 1.86 -19.52 29.57
N LEU A 48 1.36 -18.64 28.69
CA LEU A 48 1.07 -17.25 29.04
C LEU A 48 0.08 -17.18 30.21
N GLN A 49 -1.02 -17.92 30.14
CA GLN A 49 -2.00 -17.98 31.24
C GLN A 49 -1.37 -18.44 32.57
N LYS A 50 -0.51 -19.47 32.54
CA LYS A 50 0.23 -19.94 33.73
C LYS A 50 1.14 -18.86 34.33
N HIS A 51 1.66 -17.96 33.50
CA HIS A 51 2.45 -16.81 33.94
C HIS A 51 1.59 -15.58 34.30
N GLY A 52 0.27 -15.73 34.41
CA GLY A 52 -0.64 -14.70 34.89
C GLY A 52 -1.16 -13.75 33.81
N TRP A 53 -0.87 -14.01 32.54
CA TRP A 53 -1.50 -13.30 31.42
C TRP A 53 -2.97 -13.73 31.26
N LYS A 54 -3.82 -12.82 30.80
CA LYS A 54 -5.24 -13.10 30.50
C LYS A 54 -5.56 -12.72 29.06
N LEU A 55 -6.53 -13.40 28.46
CA LEU A 55 -6.98 -13.09 27.11
C LEU A 55 -7.41 -11.61 27.00
N GLY A 56 -6.93 -10.93 25.97
CA GLY A 56 -7.19 -9.51 25.73
C GLY A 56 -6.35 -8.54 26.58
N GLN A 57 -5.43 -9.05 27.40
CA GLN A 57 -4.57 -8.22 28.24
C GLN A 57 -3.26 -7.87 27.53
N GLY A 58 -2.86 -6.60 27.59
CA GLY A 58 -1.54 -6.16 27.16
C GLY A 58 -0.42 -6.74 28.02
N LEU A 59 0.78 -6.89 27.45
CA LEU A 59 1.96 -7.40 28.16
C LEU A 59 2.68 -6.28 28.94
N GLY A 60 3.60 -6.66 29.84
CA GLY A 60 4.41 -5.73 30.63
C GLY A 60 3.84 -5.46 32.03
N LYS A 61 4.65 -4.83 32.90
CA LYS A 61 4.29 -4.61 34.33
C LYS A 61 2.98 -3.82 34.51
N SER A 62 2.74 -2.86 33.64
CA SER A 62 1.55 -2.00 33.66
C SER A 62 0.57 -2.34 32.55
N LEU A 63 0.72 -3.51 31.91
CA LEU A 63 -0.14 -3.98 30.81
C LEU A 63 -0.12 -3.05 29.59
N GLN A 64 0.98 -2.33 29.40
CA GLN A 64 1.13 -1.30 28.38
C GLN A 64 1.44 -1.85 26.98
N GLY A 65 1.78 -3.12 26.88
CA GLY A 65 2.03 -3.78 25.61
C GLY A 65 0.76 -3.84 24.77
N ARG A 66 0.91 -3.70 23.44
CA ARG A 66 -0.22 -3.77 22.52
C ARG A 66 -0.86 -5.17 22.54
N THR A 67 -2.18 -5.21 22.42
CA THR A 67 -2.98 -6.44 22.40
C THR A 67 -2.97 -7.11 21.03
N ASP A 68 -2.89 -6.31 19.97
CA ASP A 68 -2.95 -6.77 18.58
C ASP A 68 -1.56 -6.77 17.93
N PRO A 69 -1.31 -7.61 16.91
CA PRO A 69 -0.04 -7.65 16.17
C PRO A 69 0.11 -6.47 15.20
N ILE A 70 1.35 -6.17 14.75
CA ILE A 70 1.60 -4.98 13.89
C ILE A 70 1.21 -5.42 12.48
N PRO A 71 0.28 -4.72 11.80
CA PRO A 71 -0.07 -5.08 10.44
C PRO A 71 1.16 -4.89 9.55
N ILE A 72 1.41 -5.89 8.71
CA ILE A 72 2.49 -5.84 7.74
C ILE A 72 1.91 -5.26 6.46
N VAL A 73 2.44 -4.11 6.03
CA VAL A 73 2.08 -3.51 4.74
C VAL A 73 3.14 -3.93 3.73
N VAL A 74 2.78 -4.85 2.83
CA VAL A 74 3.67 -5.29 1.76
C VAL A 74 3.59 -4.31 0.61
N LYS A 75 4.75 -3.80 0.17
CA LYS A 75 4.86 -2.93 -0.99
C LYS A 75 4.97 -3.80 -2.25
N TYR A 76 3.93 -3.79 -3.07
CA TYR A 76 3.88 -4.57 -4.30
C TYR A 76 4.43 -3.83 -5.51
N ASP A 77 4.42 -2.49 -5.50
CA ASP A 77 4.92 -1.71 -6.61
C ASP A 77 6.47 -1.67 -6.62
N VAL A 78 7.02 -1.34 -7.79
CA VAL A 78 8.47 -1.22 -8.00
C VAL A 78 9.00 0.22 -7.89
N MET A 79 8.14 1.19 -7.55
CA MET A 79 8.54 2.59 -7.44
C MET A 79 9.42 2.83 -6.21
N GLY A 80 10.14 3.96 -6.19
CA GLY A 80 10.83 4.41 -4.98
C GLY A 80 9.83 4.75 -3.87
N MET A 81 10.22 4.59 -2.60
CA MET A 81 9.41 5.05 -1.48
C MET A 81 9.10 6.56 -1.64
N GLY A 82 7.86 6.96 -1.36
CA GLY A 82 7.39 8.34 -1.53
C GLY A 82 7.09 8.76 -2.97
N ARG A 83 7.43 7.96 -4.00
CA ARG A 83 7.13 8.30 -5.40
C ARG A 83 5.63 8.30 -5.68
N MET A 84 4.90 7.33 -5.15
CA MET A 84 3.45 7.22 -5.38
C MET A 84 2.71 8.45 -4.84
N GLU A 85 3.10 8.95 -3.67
CA GLU A 85 2.52 10.14 -3.05
C GLU A 85 2.68 11.38 -3.96
N MET A 86 3.89 11.60 -4.49
CA MET A 86 4.13 12.69 -5.44
C MET A 86 3.30 12.60 -6.72
N GLU A 87 3.08 11.38 -7.24
CA GLU A 87 2.25 11.19 -8.44
C GLU A 87 0.77 11.47 -8.16
N LEU A 88 0.28 11.13 -6.96
CA LEU A 88 -1.09 11.42 -6.54
C LEU A 88 -1.33 12.93 -6.42
N ASP A 89 -0.40 13.66 -5.80
CA ASP A 89 -0.48 15.12 -5.70
C ASP A 89 -0.52 15.78 -7.09
N TYR A 90 0.34 15.32 -8.00
CA TYR A 90 0.36 15.81 -9.39
C TYR A 90 -0.94 15.53 -10.15
N ALA A 91 -1.54 14.35 -9.93
CA ALA A 91 -2.79 13.97 -10.54
C ALA A 91 -3.97 14.80 -10.00
N GLU A 92 -3.98 15.08 -8.69
CA GLU A 92 -4.97 15.94 -8.04
C GLU A 92 -4.91 17.37 -8.63
N ASP A 93 -3.72 17.98 -8.67
CA ASP A 93 -3.51 19.31 -9.25
C ASP A 93 -3.96 19.40 -10.72
N ALA A 94 -3.68 18.36 -11.51
CA ALA A 94 -4.06 18.30 -12.92
C ALA A 94 -5.58 18.17 -13.14
N THR A 95 -6.30 17.64 -12.16
CA THR A 95 -7.75 17.35 -12.23
C THR A 95 -8.61 18.33 -11.43
N GLU A 96 -8.00 19.19 -10.60
CA GLU A 96 -8.67 20.16 -9.73
C GLU A 96 -9.65 21.08 -10.49
N ARG A 97 -9.34 21.46 -11.74
CA ARG A 97 -10.18 22.34 -12.56
C ARG A 97 -10.55 21.71 -13.90
N ARG A 98 -11.84 21.75 -14.24
CA ARG A 98 -12.34 21.42 -15.59
C ARG A 98 -11.64 22.33 -16.60
N ARG A 99 -10.93 21.72 -17.56
CA ARG A 99 -10.39 22.46 -18.70
C ARG A 99 -11.55 22.96 -19.56
N VAL A 100 -11.61 24.27 -19.80
CA VAL A 100 -12.58 24.88 -20.71
C VAL A 100 -12.26 24.42 -22.13
N LEU A 101 -13.22 23.79 -22.79
CA LEU A 101 -13.05 23.30 -24.15
C LEU A 101 -12.97 24.48 -25.13
N GLU A 102 -12.28 24.31 -26.25
CA GLU A 102 -12.18 25.38 -27.25
C GLU A 102 -13.56 25.81 -27.79
N VAL A 103 -14.51 24.88 -27.83
CA VAL A 103 -15.93 25.15 -28.21
C VAL A 103 -16.63 26.06 -27.20
N GLU A 104 -16.19 26.06 -25.94
CA GLU A 104 -16.74 26.91 -24.87
C GLU A 104 -16.04 28.27 -24.78
N LYS A 105 -14.89 28.44 -25.46
CA LYS A 105 -14.19 29.73 -25.51
C LYS A 105 -14.95 30.64 -26.47
N GLU A 106 -15.42 31.77 -25.96
CA GLU A 106 -16.07 32.78 -26.79
C GLU A 106 -15.09 33.38 -27.79
N ASP A 107 -15.54 33.49 -29.04
CA ASP A 107 -14.76 33.95 -30.18
C ASP A 107 -14.70 35.48 -30.20
N THR A 108 -14.02 36.07 -29.22
CA THR A 108 -13.93 37.53 -29.08
C THR A 108 -12.99 38.14 -30.12
N GLU A 109 -13.27 39.39 -30.49
CA GLU A 109 -12.50 40.11 -31.52
C GLU A 109 -11.03 40.31 -31.11
N GLU A 110 -10.78 40.49 -29.81
CA GLU A 110 -9.43 40.57 -29.24
C GLU A 110 -8.66 39.25 -29.35
N LEU A 111 -9.34 38.11 -29.16
CA LEU A 111 -8.72 36.79 -29.28
C LEU A 111 -8.35 36.48 -30.74
N ARG A 112 -9.22 36.86 -31.68
CA ARG A 112 -8.94 36.78 -33.12
C ARG A 112 -7.74 37.63 -33.52
N GLN A 113 -7.63 38.85 -32.99
CA GLN A 113 -6.47 39.71 -33.24
C GLN A 113 -5.18 39.10 -32.67
N LYS A 114 -5.24 38.52 -31.46
CA LYS A 114 -4.08 37.84 -30.84
C LYS A 114 -3.56 36.67 -31.69
N TYR A 115 -4.45 35.82 -32.22
CA TYR A 115 -4.04 34.71 -33.08
C TYR A 115 -3.48 35.19 -34.41
N LYS A 116 -4.02 36.28 -34.97
CA LYS A 116 -3.54 36.89 -36.22
C LYS A 116 -2.14 37.52 -36.11
N VAL A 117 -1.69 37.86 -34.90
CA VAL A 117 -0.34 38.41 -34.63
C VAL A 117 0.70 37.31 -34.40
N LEU A 118 0.26 36.07 -34.15
CA LEU A 118 1.13 34.90 -33.94
C LEU A 118 1.46 34.14 -35.23
N GLU A 119 0.88 34.56 -36.37
CA GLU A 119 1.18 34.08 -37.72
C GLU A 119 2.20 35.00 -38.40
#